data_AF-A0A534F7V5-F1
#
_entry.id   AF-A0A534F7V5-F1
#
_cell.length_a   1.000
_cell.length_b   1.000
_cell.length_c   1.000
_cell.angle_alpha   90.00
_cell.angle_beta   90.00
_cell.angle_gamma   90.00
#
_symmetry.space_group_name_H-M   'P 1'
#
loop_
_entity.id
_entity.type
_entity.pdbx_description
1 polymer ?
#
loop_
_entity_poly.entity_id
_entity_poly.type
_entity_poly.pdbx_seq_one_letter_code
_entity_poly.pdbx_strand_id
1 'polypeptide(L)'
;MKQFVTIVIGEEEFKARFQYEQAPQTCARFASLLPWTQQLIHVRWSGEGCWIPLGNLDLNIGFENATSYPRPGEVIVYPGGISETEVLIAYGSVRFASKV
;
A
#
# COMPACT_ATOMS: atom_id res chain seq x y z
N MET A 1 -6.79 10.07 -16.42
CA MET A 1 -6.34 9.07 -15.42
C MET A 1 -7.40 8.95 -14.33
N LYS A 2 -7.66 7.74 -13.79
CA LYS A 2 -8.58 7.56 -12.65
C LYS A 2 -8.01 8.28 -11.42
N GLN A 3 -8.68 9.31 -10.91
CA GLN A 3 -8.20 10.05 -9.72
C GLN A 3 -8.50 9.35 -8.40
N PHE A 4 -9.61 8.60 -8.34
CA PHE A 4 -10.07 7.93 -7.13
C PHE A 4 -10.29 6.45 -7.37
N VAL A 5 -10.24 5.68 -6.28
CA VAL A 5 -10.54 4.25 -6.23
C VAL A 5 -11.35 3.95 -4.98
N THR A 6 -12.26 2.99 -5.09
CA THR A 6 -12.97 2.43 -3.93
C THR A 6 -12.15 1.26 -3.40
N ILE A 7 -11.81 1.31 -2.11
CA ILE A 7 -11.20 0.21 -1.38
C ILE A 7 -12.30 -0.39 -0.50
N VAL A 8 -12.52 -1.70 -0.62
CA VAL A 8 -13.49 -2.42 0.18
C VAL A 8 -12.73 -3.31 1.17
N ILE A 9 -13.02 -3.17 2.47
CA ILE A 9 -12.43 -3.99 3.53
C ILE A 9 -13.57 -4.59 4.35
N GLY A 10 -13.79 -5.90 4.22
CA GLY A 10 -14.98 -6.53 4.79
C GLY A 10 -16.24 -5.98 4.13
N GLU A 11 -17.15 -5.41 4.93
CA GLU A 11 -18.40 -4.80 4.46
C GLU A 11 -18.29 -3.27 4.31
N GLU A 12 -17.14 -2.69 4.64
CA GLU A 12 -16.91 -1.25 4.66
C GLU A 12 -16.26 -0.77 3.35
N GLU A 13 -16.75 0.37 2.84
CA GLU A 13 -16.20 1.03 1.65
C GLU A 13 -15.48 2.33 1.99
N PHE A 14 -14.29 2.49 1.41
CA PHE A 14 -13.45 3.68 1.58
C PHE A 14 -13.12 4.28 0.22
N LYS A 15 -13.20 5.60 0.11
CA LYS A 15 -12.75 6.34 -1.07
C LYS A 15 -11.30 6.77 -0.89
N ALA A 16 -10.41 6.25 -1.73
CA ALA A 16 -9.00 6.63 -1.76
C ALA A 16 -8.66 7.44 -3.02
N ARG A 17 -7.66 8.32 -2.91
CA ARG A 17 -7.15 9.15 -4.01
C ARG A 17 -5.77 8.66 -4.44
N PHE A 18 -5.57 8.51 -5.74
CA PHE A 18 -4.24 8.25 -6.30
C PHE A 18 -3.36 9.50 -6.22
N GLN A 19 -2.10 9.31 -5.81
CA GLN A 19 -1.10 10.37 -5.66
C GLN A 19 -0.18 10.47 -6.89
N TYR A 20 -0.75 10.64 -8.10
CA TYR A 20 0.03 10.65 -9.35
C TYR A 20 1.14 11.70 -9.40
N GLU A 21 1.02 12.80 -8.66
CA GLU A 21 2.06 13.84 -8.60
C GLU A 21 3.30 13.37 -7.83
N GLN A 22 3.13 12.53 -6.81
CA GLN A 22 4.21 12.09 -5.91
C GLN A 22 4.71 10.69 -6.26
N ALA A 23 3.85 9.82 -6.78
CA ALA A 23 4.14 8.42 -7.08
C ALA A 23 3.46 7.96 -8.39
N PRO A 24 3.86 8.52 -9.56
CA PRO A 24 3.19 8.30 -10.84
C PRO A 24 3.22 6.84 -11.29
N GLN A 25 4.36 6.15 -11.18
CA GLN A 25 4.49 4.77 -11.65
C GLN A 25 3.73 3.81 -10.75
N THR A 26 3.81 4.04 -9.44
CA THR A 26 3.07 3.28 -8.43
C THR A 26 1.57 3.39 -8.66
N CYS A 27 1.06 4.62 -8.81
CA CYS A 27 -0.37 4.84 -9.06
C CYS A 27 -0.82 4.20 -10.38
N ALA A 28 -0.05 4.35 -11.45
CA ALA A 28 -0.36 3.74 -12.75
C ALA A 28 -0.40 2.20 -12.66
N ARG A 29 0.54 1.60 -11.92
CA ARG A 29 0.57 0.15 -11.71
C ARG A 29 -0.66 -0.34 -10.95
N PHE A 30 -0.98 0.26 -9.81
CA PHE A 30 -2.15 -0.18 -9.05
C PHE A 30 -3.46 0.08 -9.82
N ALA A 31 -3.55 1.18 -10.58
CA ALA A 31 -4.71 1.45 -11.42
C ALA A 31 -4.91 0.40 -12.53
N SER A 32 -3.84 -0.16 -13.09
CA SER A 32 -3.92 -1.21 -14.14
C SER A 32 -4.21 -2.60 -13.58
N LEU A 33 -3.92 -2.84 -12.29
CA LEU A 33 -4.25 -4.09 -11.60
C LEU A 33 -5.73 -4.21 -11.23
N LEU A 34 -6.50 -3.13 -11.27
CA LEU A 34 -7.90 -3.14 -10.85
C LEU A 34 -8.81 -3.92 -11.82
N PRO A 35 -9.78 -4.72 -11.32
CA PRO A 35 -10.06 -4.96 -9.90
C PRO A 35 -9.01 -5.88 -9.26
N TRP A 36 -8.58 -5.52 -8.05
CA TRP A 36 -7.55 -6.26 -7.32
C TRP A 36 -8.07 -6.62 -5.93
N THR A 37 -7.97 -7.90 -5.58
CA THR A 37 -8.47 -8.44 -4.31
C THR A 37 -7.35 -9.23 -3.65
N GLN A 38 -7.12 -8.97 -2.36
CA GLN A 38 -6.10 -9.64 -1.56
C GLN A 38 -6.57 -9.85 -0.13
N GLN A 39 -5.88 -10.72 0.60
CA GLN A 39 -6.09 -10.89 2.04
C GLN A 39 -5.39 -9.78 2.82
N LEU A 40 -6.16 -9.04 3.61
CA LEU A 40 -5.67 -8.01 4.51
C LEU A 40 -5.49 -8.58 5.92
N ILE A 41 -4.33 -8.34 6.52
CA ILE A 41 -3.94 -8.88 7.83
C ILE A 41 -3.55 -7.73 8.75
N HIS A 42 -4.05 -7.70 9.99
CA HIS A 42 -3.59 -6.71 10.95
C HIS A 42 -2.11 -6.92 11.30
N VAL A 43 -1.30 -5.85 11.30
CA VAL A 43 0.11 -5.95 11.69
C VAL A 43 0.23 -6.33 13.16
N ARG A 44 1.25 -7.13 13.52
CA ARG A 44 1.43 -7.58 14.91
C ARG A 44 2.27 -6.63 15.76
N TRP A 45 3.23 -5.94 15.15
CA TRP A 45 4.28 -5.21 15.87
C TRP A 45 4.39 -3.75 15.47
N SER A 46 3.99 -3.42 14.23
CA SER A 46 4.19 -2.10 13.65
C SER A 46 3.26 -1.01 14.20
N GLY A 47 2.21 -1.38 14.93
CA GLY A 47 1.21 -0.45 15.48
C GLY A 47 -0.15 -0.56 14.79
N GLU A 48 -0.77 0.57 14.54
CA GLU A 48 -2.15 0.71 14.03
C GLU A 48 -2.18 0.69 12.49
N GLY A 49 -2.00 -0.51 11.92
CA GLY A 49 -2.04 -0.71 10.47
C GLY A 49 -2.42 -2.12 10.04
N CYS A 50 -2.82 -2.25 8.79
CA CYS A 50 -3.10 -3.51 8.14
C CYS A 50 -2.15 -3.72 6.95
N TRP A 51 -1.80 -4.95 6.69
CA TRP A 51 -0.74 -5.35 5.78
C TRP A 51 -1.21 -6.46 4.82
N ILE A 52 -0.69 -6.41 3.60
CA ILE A 52 -0.87 -7.44 2.58
C ILE A 52 0.53 -7.96 2.19
N PRO A 53 0.90 -9.19 2.59
CA PRO A 53 2.11 -9.85 2.07
C PRO A 53 1.91 -10.20 0.60
N LEU A 54 2.78 -9.70 -0.26
CA LEU A 54 2.82 -10.06 -1.68
C LEU A 54 3.99 -11.01 -2.00
N GLY A 55 4.81 -11.38 -1.01
CA GLY A 55 5.91 -12.31 -1.19
C GLY A 55 6.91 -11.81 -2.24
N ASN A 56 7.19 -12.65 -3.24
CA ASN A 56 8.14 -12.33 -4.31
C ASN A 56 7.48 -11.69 -5.55
N LEU A 57 6.27 -11.14 -5.41
CA LEU A 57 5.59 -10.50 -6.53
C LEU A 57 6.38 -9.28 -7.00
N ASP A 58 6.86 -9.32 -8.24
CA ASP A 58 7.44 -8.17 -8.91
C ASP A 58 6.33 -7.27 -9.47
N LEU A 59 6.15 -6.11 -8.83
CA LEU A 59 5.21 -5.08 -9.28
C LEU A 59 5.76 -4.26 -10.46
N ASN A 60 7.01 -4.47 -10.85
CA ASN A 60 7.72 -3.74 -11.89
C ASN A 60 7.65 -2.21 -11.66
N ILE A 61 7.87 -1.81 -10.41
CA ILE A 61 7.94 -0.40 -9.96
C ILE A 61 9.15 -0.24 -9.03
N GLY A 62 9.72 0.97 -9.02
CA GLY A 62 10.75 1.35 -8.05
C GLY A 62 10.16 2.03 -6.80
N PHE A 63 11.04 2.53 -5.94
CA PHE A 63 10.63 3.36 -4.80
C PHE A 63 10.19 4.75 -5.25
N GLU A 64 8.99 5.17 -4.85
CA GLU A 64 8.46 6.53 -5.06
C GLU A 64 7.81 7.04 -3.76
N ASN A 65 8.04 8.31 -3.41
CA ASN A 65 7.45 8.97 -2.23
C ASN A 65 7.53 8.14 -0.92
N ALA A 66 8.68 7.51 -0.68
CA ALA A 66 8.84 6.54 0.39
C ALA A 66 8.76 7.17 1.78
N THR A 67 8.07 6.49 2.71
CA THR A 67 8.02 6.82 4.14
C THR A 67 7.93 5.55 4.98
N SER A 68 8.53 5.59 6.17
CA SER A 68 8.32 4.57 7.20
C SER A 68 7.25 4.96 8.23
N TYR A 69 6.67 6.16 8.12
CA TYR A 69 5.72 6.72 9.08
C TYR A 69 4.51 7.29 8.34
N PRO A 70 3.69 6.43 7.70
CA PRO A 70 2.48 6.89 7.01
C PRO A 70 1.47 7.44 8.03
N ARG A 71 0.67 8.41 7.58
CA ARG A 71 -0.44 8.98 8.35
C ARG A 71 -1.71 8.12 8.24
N PRO A 72 -2.65 8.24 9.18
CA PRO A 72 -3.94 7.57 9.06
C PRO A 72 -4.62 7.86 7.71
N GLY A 73 -5.07 6.79 7.04
CA GLY A 73 -5.67 6.83 5.71
C GLY A 73 -4.68 6.70 4.54
N GLU A 74 -3.37 6.71 4.79
CA GLU A 74 -2.38 6.49 3.74
C GLU A 74 -2.21 4.98 3.44
N VAL A 75 -2.10 4.69 2.14
CA VAL A 75 -1.78 3.36 1.61
C VAL A 75 -0.43 3.45 0.92
N ILE A 76 0.52 2.65 1.38
CA ILE A 76 1.90 2.65 0.87
C ILE A 76 2.31 1.25 0.43
N VAL A 77 3.28 1.18 -0.47
CA VAL A 77 3.83 -0.08 -1.00
C VAL A 77 5.33 -0.09 -0.82
N TYR A 78 5.86 -1.24 -0.40
CA TYR A 78 7.26 -1.58 -0.53
C TYR A 78 7.39 -2.53 -1.73
N PRO A 79 8.12 -2.16 -2.80
CA PRO A 79 8.19 -2.93 -4.04
C PRO A 79 9.07 -4.19 -3.96
N GLY A 80 9.57 -4.53 -2.77
CA GLY A 80 10.49 -5.65 -2.56
C GLY A 80 11.96 -5.26 -2.66
N GLY A 81 12.83 -6.28 -2.76
CA GLY A 81 14.27 -6.14 -2.95
C GLY A 81 15.07 -6.79 -1.83
N ILE A 82 15.01 -6.22 -0.62
CA ILE A 82 15.67 -6.79 0.58
C ILE A 82 14.69 -7.71 1.33
N SER A 83 13.44 -7.27 1.45
CA SER A 83 12.34 -8.03 2.05
C SER A 83 11.28 -8.34 0.99
N GLU A 84 10.25 -9.08 1.39
CA GLU A 84 9.10 -9.35 0.52
C GLU A 84 8.41 -8.07 0.07
N THR A 85 7.78 -8.10 -1.11
CA THR A 85 6.89 -7.04 -1.56
C THR A 85 5.67 -6.98 -0.65
N GLU A 86 5.25 -5.79 -0.26
CA GLU A 86 4.15 -5.62 0.70
C GLU A 86 3.41 -4.30 0.54
N VAL A 87 2.12 -4.31 0.88
CA VAL A 87 1.28 -3.11 0.97
C VAL A 87 0.86 -2.89 2.41
N LEU A 88 0.89 -1.64 2.88
CA LEU A 88 0.41 -1.25 4.19
C LEU A 88 -0.71 -0.20 4.06
N ILE A 89 -1.77 -0.38 4.83
CA ILE A 89 -2.86 0.58 5.03
C ILE A 89 -2.77 1.06 6.48
N ALA A 90 -2.47 2.34 6.68
CA ALA A 90 -2.38 2.94 8.01
C ALA A 90 -3.76 3.44 8.45
N TYR A 91 -4.17 3.12 9.69
CA TYR A 91 -5.39 3.70 10.29
C TYR A 91 -5.09 4.45 11.60
N GLY A 92 -3.84 4.41 12.07
CA GLY A 92 -3.36 5.13 13.24
C GLY A 92 -1.84 5.30 13.20
N SER A 93 -1.21 5.33 14.37
CA SER A 93 0.25 5.38 14.51
C SER A 93 0.87 4.04 14.13
N VAL A 94 1.63 4.01 13.03
CA VAL A 94 2.28 2.80 12.52
C VAL A 94 3.68 3.10 12.01
N ARG A 95 4.61 2.16 12.23
CA ARG A 95 5.96 2.20 11.67
C ARG A 95 6.16 1.09 10.63
N PHE A 96 6.31 1.48 9.39
CA PHE A 96 6.61 0.61 8.26
C PHE A 96 8.12 0.53 8.01
N ALA A 97 8.76 -0.38 8.74
CA ALA A 97 10.21 -0.59 8.67
C ALA A 97 10.51 -2.02 8.23
N SER A 98 10.35 -2.28 6.93
CA SER A 98 10.93 -3.46 6.28
C SER A 98 12.45 -3.43 6.44
N LYS A 99 13.15 -4.56 6.25
CA LYS A 99 14.61 -4.57 6.45
C LYS A 99 15.29 -3.57 5.49
N VAL A 100 16.15 -2.75 6.06
CA VAL A 100 17.05 -1.81 5.38
C VAL A 100 18.45 -2.37 5.25
#